data_AF-A0A7X0GZ90-F1
#
_entry.id   AF-A0A7X0GZ90-F1
#
_cell.length_a   1.000
_cell.length_b   1.000
_cell.length_c   1.000
_cell.angle_alpha   90.00
_cell.angle_beta   90.00
_cell.angle_gamma   90.00
#
_symmetry.space_group_name_H-M   'P 1'
#
loop_
_entity.id
_entity.type
_entity.pdbx_description
1 polymer ?
#
loop_
_entity_poly.entity_id
_entity_poly.type
_entity_poly.pdbx_seq_one_letter_code
_entity_poly.pdbx_strand_id
1 'polypeptide(L)'
;MRRGKDRLGTPTGRPVPQAIDPASGFKVPLSNLVRQWDGEMVDRRFVDKRNPQDFVRGVRDVQALPYARPESPDSFVAINIAWENGAIMTSETGDVLLTEGVNPGESL
;
A
#
# COMPACT_ATOMS: atom_id res chain seq x y z
N MET A 1 -30.43 -55.76 -11.10
CA MET A 1 -30.63 -55.26 -12.48
C MET A 1 -29.99 -53.89 -12.62
N ARG A 2 -28.92 -53.78 -13.43
CA ARG A 2 -28.24 -52.52 -13.75
C ARG A 2 -29.13 -51.68 -14.66
N ARG A 3 -29.54 -50.47 -14.24
CA ARG A 3 -30.23 -49.53 -15.13
C ARG A 3 -29.22 -48.92 -16.10
N GLY A 4 -29.58 -49.03 -17.38
CA GLY A 4 -28.78 -48.67 -18.53
C GLY A 4 -28.35 -47.21 -18.50
N LYS A 5 -27.18 -46.99 -19.08
CA LYS A 5 -26.54 -45.70 -19.25
C LYS A 5 -27.06 -45.11 -20.55
N ASP A 6 -28.04 -44.22 -20.44
CA ASP A 6 -28.61 -43.49 -21.57
C ASP A 6 -27.60 -42.42 -22.01
N ARG A 7 -26.62 -42.85 -22.81
CA ARG A 7 -25.70 -41.97 -23.53
C ARG A 7 -26.41 -41.46 -24.78
N LEU A 8 -26.41 -40.14 -24.94
CA LEU A 8 -26.90 -39.35 -26.06
C LEU A 8 -28.44 -39.23 -26.20
N GLY A 9 -29.04 -38.43 -25.32
CA GLY A 9 -30.23 -37.66 -25.70
C GLY A 9 -29.78 -36.34 -26.34
N THR A 10 -30.24 -36.05 -27.56
CA THR A 10 -30.13 -34.72 -28.16
C THR A 10 -30.78 -33.71 -27.20
N PRO A 11 -30.11 -32.59 -26.81
CA PRO A 11 -30.72 -31.63 -25.91
C PRO A 11 -31.93 -31.00 -26.61
N THR A 12 -33.14 -31.36 -26.18
CA THR A 12 -34.43 -30.90 -26.72
C THR A 12 -34.78 -29.47 -26.32
N GLY A 13 -33.79 -28.68 -25.87
CA GLY A 13 -33.95 -27.30 -25.41
C GLY A 13 -32.89 -26.39 -26.06
N ARG A 14 -33.18 -25.08 -26.07
CA ARG A 14 -32.18 -24.08 -26.48
C ARG A 14 -30.89 -24.31 -25.68
N PRO A 15 -29.69 -24.24 -26.31
CA PRO A 15 -28.44 -24.45 -25.60
C PRO A 15 -28.36 -23.43 -24.45
N VAL A 16 -28.25 -23.93 -23.22
CA VAL A 16 -28.08 -23.08 -22.03
C VAL A 16 -26.70 -22.41 -22.15
N PRO A 17 -26.58 -21.10 -21.94
CA PRO A 17 -25.27 -20.43 -21.92
C PRO A 17 -24.34 -21.12 -20.92
N GLN A 18 -23.08 -21.31 -21.30
CA GLN A 18 -22.07 -22.00 -20.51
C GLN A 18 -20.87 -21.08 -20.30
N ALA A 19 -20.18 -21.21 -19.17
CA ALA A 19 -18.89 -20.59 -18.94
C ALA A 19 -17.93 -21.56 -18.23
N ILE A 20 -16.66 -21.21 -18.18
CA ILE A 20 -15.67 -21.94 -17.39
C ILE A 20 -15.66 -21.32 -15.99
N ASP A 21 -15.80 -22.15 -14.97
CA ASP A 21 -15.65 -21.76 -13.57
C ASP A 21 -14.16 -21.65 -13.19
N PRO A 22 -13.65 -20.49 -12.75
CA PRO A 22 -12.25 -20.32 -12.37
C PRO A 22 -11.79 -21.21 -11.21
N ALA A 23 -12.68 -21.52 -10.26
CA ALA A 23 -12.34 -22.29 -9.07
C ALA A 23 -12.20 -23.80 -9.37
N SER A 24 -13.09 -24.36 -10.18
CA SER A 24 -13.09 -25.79 -10.51
C SER A 24 -12.43 -26.12 -11.86
N GLY A 25 -12.30 -25.16 -12.77
CA GLY A 25 -11.78 -25.34 -14.13
C GLY A 25 -12.74 -26.04 -15.10
N PHE A 26 -13.97 -26.36 -14.67
CA PHE A 26 -14.95 -27.07 -15.49
C PHE A 26 -15.96 -26.13 -16.16
N LYS A 27 -16.52 -26.59 -17.27
CA LYS A 27 -17.62 -25.92 -17.97
C LYS A 27 -18.92 -26.13 -17.21
N VAL A 28 -19.54 -25.05 -16.76
CA VAL A 28 -20.80 -25.05 -16.01
C VAL A 28 -21.84 -24.11 -16.63
N PRO A 29 -23.14 -24.35 -16.41
CA PRO A 29 -24.19 -23.43 -16.86
C PRO A 29 -24.02 -22.04 -16.24
N LEU A 30 -24.19 -20.99 -17.04
CA LEU A 30 -24.04 -19.59 -16.59
C LEU A 30 -24.98 -19.25 -15.43
N SER A 31 -26.16 -19.88 -15.36
CA SER A 31 -27.13 -19.70 -14.27
C SER A 31 -26.64 -20.20 -12.91
N ASN A 32 -25.61 -21.05 -12.88
CA ASN A 32 -25.03 -21.59 -11.65
C ASN A 32 -23.89 -20.73 -11.10
N LEU A 33 -23.35 -19.81 -11.89
CA LEU A 33 -22.30 -18.91 -11.45
C LEU A 33 -22.89 -17.76 -10.63
N VAL A 34 -22.16 -17.34 -9.62
CA VAL A 34 -22.47 -16.15 -8.81
C VAL A 34 -21.20 -15.31 -8.65
N ARG A 35 -21.39 -14.01 -8.48
CA ARG A 35 -20.29 -13.08 -8.30
C ARG A 35 -19.77 -13.16 -6.87
N GLN A 36 -18.49 -13.49 -6.71
CA GLN A 36 -17.85 -13.54 -5.40
C GLN A 36 -17.29 -12.16 -4.99
N TRP A 37 -16.71 -12.08 -3.79
CA TRP A 37 -16.33 -10.82 -3.16
C TRP A 37 -15.22 -10.04 -3.87
N ASP A 38 -14.34 -10.71 -4.61
CA ASP A 38 -13.29 -10.10 -5.45
C ASP A 38 -13.78 -9.73 -6.86
N GLY A 39 -15.02 -10.12 -7.20
CA GLY A 39 -15.66 -9.84 -8.47
C GLY A 39 -15.65 -10.97 -9.50
N GLU A 40 -14.98 -12.10 -9.24
CA GLU A 40 -15.02 -13.27 -10.13
C GLU A 40 -16.39 -13.96 -10.14
N MET A 41 -16.69 -14.64 -11.24
CA MET A 41 -17.91 -15.45 -11.40
C MET A 41 -17.58 -16.92 -11.15
N VAL A 42 -17.99 -17.44 -9.99
CA VAL A 42 -17.64 -18.79 -9.52
C VAL A 42 -18.90 -19.63 -9.30
N ASP A 43 -18.83 -20.95 -9.48
CA ASP A 43 -19.95 -21.84 -9.17
C ASP A 43 -20.35 -21.67 -7.69
N ARG A 44 -21.66 -21.60 -7.41
CA ARG A 44 -22.23 -21.44 -6.06
C ARG A 44 -21.62 -22.37 -4.99
N ARG A 45 -21.12 -23.54 -5.39
CA ARG A 45 -20.51 -24.53 -4.50
C ARG A 45 -19.13 -24.13 -3.97
N PHE A 46 -18.41 -23.27 -4.68
CA PHE A 46 -17.03 -22.88 -4.38
C PHE A 46 -16.91 -21.40 -3.99
N VAL A 47 -18.02 -20.71 -3.78
CA VAL A 47 -18.03 -19.29 -3.41
C VAL A 47 -17.34 -19.11 -2.07
N ASP A 48 -16.29 -18.31 -2.09
CA ASP A 48 -15.57 -17.93 -0.88
C ASP A 48 -16.28 -16.78 -0.13
N LYS A 49 -16.14 -16.77 1.19
CA LYS A 49 -16.66 -15.71 2.05
C LYS A 49 -15.57 -14.66 2.24
N ARG A 50 -15.92 -13.39 2.01
CA ARG A 50 -15.01 -12.29 2.29
C ARG A 50 -14.56 -12.29 3.76
N ASN A 51 -13.28 -12.04 4.00
CA ASN A 51 -12.73 -11.94 5.34
C ASN A 51 -13.47 -10.84 6.13
N PRO A 52 -14.00 -11.12 7.34
CA PRO A 52 -14.64 -10.12 8.20
C PRO A 52 -13.77 -8.87 8.45
N GLN A 53 -12.45 -9.03 8.49
CA GLN A 53 -11.52 -7.92 8.75
C GLN A 53 -11.53 -6.87 7.63
N ASP A 54 -11.86 -7.25 6.40
CA ASP A 54 -11.94 -6.31 5.27
C ASP A 54 -13.08 -5.30 5.42
N PHE A 55 -14.07 -5.61 6.27
CA PHE A 55 -15.18 -4.70 6.58
C PHE A 55 -14.82 -3.72 7.70
N VAL A 56 -13.73 -3.95 8.42
CA VAL A 56 -13.27 -3.08 9.51
C VAL A 56 -12.61 -1.84 8.92
N ARG A 57 -13.11 -0.67 9.30
CA ARG A 57 -12.48 0.61 8.97
C ARG A 57 -11.62 1.06 10.14
N GLY A 58 -10.40 1.53 9.86
CA GLY A 58 -9.57 2.16 10.87
C GLY A 58 -10.25 3.42 11.43
N VAL A 59 -10.16 3.61 12.75
CA VAL A 59 -10.52 4.89 13.38
C VAL A 59 -9.39 5.86 13.12
N ARG A 60 -9.70 7.08 12.67
CA ARG A 60 -8.69 8.12 12.48
C ARG A 60 -8.08 8.49 13.83
N ASP A 61 -6.77 8.31 13.96
CA ASP A 61 -6.02 8.77 15.13
C ASP A 61 -5.86 10.30 15.11
N VAL A 62 -5.96 10.91 16.28
CA VAL A 62 -5.69 12.34 16.49
C VAL A 62 -4.28 12.46 17.03
N GLN A 63 -3.32 12.68 16.13
CA GLN A 63 -1.91 12.84 16.48
C GLN A 63 -1.58 14.21 17.11
N ALA A 64 -2.58 15.05 17.35
CA ALA A 64 -2.39 16.33 18.00
C ALA A 64 -2.26 16.14 19.52
N LEU A 65 -1.10 16.51 20.07
CA LEU A 65 -0.89 16.58 21.51
C LEU A 65 -1.69 17.77 22.08
N PRO A 66 -2.36 17.63 23.24
CA PRO A 66 -3.10 18.74 23.87
C PRO A 66 -2.18 19.87 24.34
N TYR A 67 -0.92 19.54 24.62
CA TYR A 67 0.12 20.50 24.98
C TYR A 67 1.44 20.06 24.35
N ALA A 68 1.85 20.74 23.28
CA ALA A 68 3.17 20.60 22.70
C ALA A 68 4.08 21.68 23.30
N ARG A 69 5.31 21.30 23.67
CA ARG A 69 6.35 22.28 24.00
C ARG A 69 6.65 23.07 22.71
N PRO A 70 6.79 24.41 22.77
CA PRO A 70 7.25 25.17 21.63
C PRO A 70 8.57 24.63 21.09
N GLU A 71 8.71 24.66 19.77
CA GLU A 71 9.99 24.41 19.11
C GLU A 71 11.03 25.45 19.59
N SER A 72 12.26 24.99 19.84
CA SER A 72 13.34 25.92 20.17
C SER A 72 13.66 26.76 18.94
N PRO A 73 14.01 28.05 19.10
CA PRO A 73 14.42 28.86 17.96
C PRO A 73 15.64 28.24 17.27
N ASP A 74 15.69 28.35 15.95
CA ASP A 74 16.85 27.93 15.18
C ASP A 74 18.09 28.71 15.66
N SER A 75 19.11 27.98 16.11
CA SER A 75 20.40 28.53 16.54
C SER A 75 21.48 27.98 15.62
N PHE A 76 21.91 28.78 14.66
CA PHE A 76 23.02 28.45 13.77
C PHE A 76 24.31 29.05 14.31
N VAL A 77 25.34 28.23 14.47
CA VAL A 77 26.70 28.70 14.73
C VAL A 77 27.40 28.88 13.39
N ALA A 78 27.97 30.07 13.19
CA ALA A 78 28.80 30.37 12.04
C ALA A 78 30.27 30.24 12.45
N ILE A 79 31.04 29.48 11.69
CA ILE A 79 32.49 29.33 11.92
C ILE A 79 33.26 29.99 10.79
N ASN A 80 34.39 30.61 11.15
CA ASN A 80 35.31 31.18 10.17
C ASN A 80 35.85 30.05 9.30
N ILE A 81 35.83 30.24 7.99
CA ILE A 81 36.51 29.33 7.09
C ILE A 81 38.01 29.61 7.23
N ALA A 82 38.77 28.59 7.63
CA ALA A 82 40.21 28.68 7.79
C ALA A 82 40.94 27.86 6.73
N TRP A 83 42.07 28.38 6.27
CA TRP A 83 43.04 27.64 5.46
C TRP A 83 43.84 26.67 6.34
N GLU A 84 44.55 25.72 5.72
CA GLU A 84 45.41 24.74 6.45
C GLU A 84 46.50 25.39 7.32
N ASN A 85 46.92 26.61 6.98
CA ASN A 85 47.87 27.40 7.76
C ASN A 85 47.23 28.21 8.91
N GLY A 86 45.92 28.08 9.12
CA GLY A 86 45.16 28.78 10.16
C GLY A 86 44.75 30.21 9.81
N ALA A 87 45.04 30.71 8.61
CA ALA A 87 44.56 32.02 8.16
C ALA A 87 43.05 31.98 7.90
N ILE A 88 42.34 33.05 8.25
CA ILE A 88 40.90 33.19 8.02
C ILE A 88 40.65 33.65 6.59
N MET A 89 39.68 33.04 5.93
CA MET A 89 39.15 33.46 4.63
C MET A 89 38.39 34.77 4.74
N THR A 90 38.71 35.71 3.85
CA THR A 90 38.02 36.99 3.73
C THR A 90 37.54 37.24 2.30
N SER A 91 36.48 38.01 2.14
CA SER A 91 36.00 38.51 0.85
C SER A 91 36.97 39.54 0.26
N GLU A 92 36.73 39.94 -0.99
CA GLU A 92 37.45 41.03 -1.67
C GLU A 92 37.28 42.39 -0.96
N THR A 93 36.24 42.56 -0.14
CA THR A 93 35.97 43.75 0.68
C THR A 93 36.62 43.68 2.07
N GLY A 94 37.24 42.54 2.43
CA GLY A 94 37.89 42.33 3.72
C GLY A 94 36.98 41.75 4.81
N ASP A 95 35.73 41.40 4.50
CA ASP A 95 34.81 40.78 5.45
C ASP A 95 35.12 39.29 5.61
N VAL A 96 34.96 38.75 6.82
CA VAL A 96 35.23 37.33 7.08
C VAL A 96 34.17 36.45 6.43
N LEU A 97 34.61 35.42 5.70
CA LEU A 97 33.73 34.40 5.13
C LEU A 97 33.46 33.31 6.16
N LEU A 98 32.18 32.99 6.34
CA LEU A 98 31.69 32.03 7.33
C LEU A 98 31.02 30.84 6.63
N THR A 99 31.09 29.67 7.26
CA THR A 99 30.31 28.48 6.87
C THR A 99 29.40 28.06 8.02
N GLU A 100 28.30 27.37 7.70
CA GLU A 100 27.51 26.65 8.69
C GLU A 100 28.36 25.53 9.32
N GLY A 101 28.30 25.41 10.65
CA GLY A 101 29.04 24.38 11.37
C GLY A 101 28.56 24.25 12.81
N VAL A 102 28.82 23.09 13.43
CA VAL A 102 28.60 22.88 14.86
C VAL A 102 29.83 23.37 15.62
N ASN A 103 29.61 24.11 16.71
CA ASN A 103 30.69 24.59 17.55
C ASN A 103 31.42 23.38 18.18
N PRO A 104 32.74 23.19 17.99
CA PRO A 104 33.44 22.01 18.49
C PRO A 104 33.46 21.86 20.04
N GLY A 105 32.94 22.86 20.77
CA GLY A 105 32.75 22.81 22.23
C GLY A 105 31.38 22.33 22.70
N GLU A 106 30.39 22.21 21.80
CA GLU A 106 29.10 21.58 22.13
C GLU A 106 29.17 20.11 21.70
N SER A 107 29.50 19.25 22.68
CA SER A 107 29.37 17.80 22.50
C SER A 107 27.89 17.42 22.50
N LEU A 108 27.53 16.50 21.59
CA LEU A 108 26.21 15.85 21.52
C LEU A 108 25.89 15.07 22.79
#